data_AF-A0A419NEV0-F1
#
_entry.id   AF-A0A419NEV0-F1
#
_cell.length_a   1.000
_cell.length_b   1.000
_cell.length_c   1.000
_cell.angle_alpha   90.00
_cell.angle_beta   90.00
_cell.angle_gamma   90.00
#
_symmetry.space_group_name_H-M   'P 1'
#
loop_
_entity.id
_entity.type
_entity.pdbx_description
1 polymer ?
#
loop_
_entity_poly.entity_id
_entity_poly.type
_entity_poly.pdbx_seq_one_letter_code
_entity_poly.pdbx_strand_id
1 'polypeptide(L)'
;MIRVVLLSSCLFLTTSALANWEHSVVEDEMGRGSDEVASVISSNSISLKAPYDGVQHGEFSLRRLKNGQNEFVLAIEKGQIICDQDACGVLVRPDNEKPFLLVGKHPKDGSSDAIAGVLGTEDLRKIKKAQKLRMEITIYQNGESILEFETKDNPFVGAKSYLITEINDMVKNGNLPKVTRVTGMSMDMPDFNICKKVANLPAKDDQIKVVELNKKDEFVVATYFESSLIKQQCKKGSVKSEFSFYNYD
;
A
#
# COMPACT_ATOMS: atom_id res chain seq x y z
N MET A 1 9.57 -64.51 -28.75
CA MET A 1 8.45 -63.54 -28.80
C MET A 1 8.48 -62.74 -27.51
N ILE A 2 8.97 -61.50 -27.55
CA ILE A 2 9.12 -60.64 -26.37
C ILE A 2 7.87 -59.76 -26.26
N ARG A 3 7.11 -59.90 -25.17
CA ARG A 3 5.97 -59.06 -24.82
C ARG A 3 6.48 -57.79 -24.14
N VAL A 4 6.35 -56.65 -24.82
CA VAL A 4 6.57 -55.32 -24.23
C VAL A 4 5.26 -54.88 -23.58
N VAL A 5 5.27 -54.70 -22.26
CA VAL A 5 4.16 -54.13 -21.49
C VAL A 5 4.37 -52.62 -21.44
N LEU A 6 3.52 -51.87 -22.13
CA LEU A 6 3.51 -50.40 -22.10
C LEU A 6 2.77 -49.94 -20.83
N LEU A 7 3.51 -49.45 -19.83
CA LEU A 7 2.95 -48.67 -18.73
C LEU A 7 2.51 -47.30 -19.27
N SER A 8 1.20 -47.10 -19.37
CA SER A 8 0.61 -45.79 -19.67
C SER A 8 0.64 -44.94 -18.40
N SER A 9 1.55 -43.97 -18.34
CA SER A 9 1.56 -42.96 -17.28
C SER A 9 0.50 -41.91 -17.59
N CYS A 10 -0.57 -41.89 -16.80
CA CYS A 10 -1.53 -40.77 -16.76
C CYS A 10 -0.82 -39.53 -16.20
N LEU A 11 -0.47 -38.60 -17.09
CA LEU A 11 -0.14 -37.23 -16.69
C LEU A 11 -1.44 -36.54 -16.24
N PHE A 12 -1.58 -36.35 -14.94
CA PHE A 12 -2.59 -35.43 -14.39
C PHE A 12 -2.19 -34.01 -14.77
N LEU A 13 -2.87 -33.43 -15.77
CA LEU A 13 -2.82 -32.00 -16.03
C LEU A 13 -3.53 -31.31 -14.86
N THR A 14 -2.75 -30.75 -13.93
CA THR A 14 -3.27 -29.83 -12.94
C THR A 14 -3.61 -28.53 -13.65
N THR A 15 -4.89 -28.34 -13.98
CA THR A 15 -5.40 -27.05 -14.44
C THR A 15 -5.32 -26.08 -13.26
N SER A 16 -4.19 -25.40 -13.13
CA SER A 16 -4.06 -24.26 -12.23
C SER A 16 -5.04 -23.20 -12.72
N ALA A 17 -6.19 -23.05 -12.04
CA ALA A 17 -7.12 -21.95 -12.30
C ALA A 17 -6.31 -20.64 -12.24
N LEU A 18 -6.14 -19.95 -13.36
CA LEU A 18 -5.44 -18.68 -13.42
C LEU A 18 -6.21 -17.68 -12.55
N ALA A 19 -5.49 -16.89 -11.76
CA ALA A 19 -6.09 -15.74 -11.10
C ALA A 19 -6.50 -14.77 -12.21
N ASN A 20 -7.79 -14.48 -12.33
CA ASN A 20 -8.30 -13.56 -13.34
C ASN A 20 -8.16 -12.13 -12.81
N TRP A 21 -6.94 -11.60 -12.93
CA TRP A 21 -6.69 -10.19 -12.70
C TRP A 21 -7.16 -9.36 -13.89
N GLU A 22 -7.93 -8.32 -13.63
CA GLU A 22 -8.18 -7.24 -14.58
C GLU A 22 -7.20 -6.10 -14.31
N HIS A 23 -6.45 -5.68 -15.33
CA HIS A 23 -5.46 -4.61 -15.22
C HIS A 23 -5.77 -3.49 -16.19
N SER A 24 -5.69 -2.25 -15.70
CA SER A 24 -5.87 -1.06 -16.52
C SER A 24 -5.03 0.11 -16.03
N VAL A 25 -4.73 1.02 -16.95
CA VAL A 25 -4.15 2.33 -16.66
C VAL A 25 -5.10 3.36 -17.26
N VAL A 26 -5.66 4.22 -16.42
CA VAL A 26 -6.68 5.18 -16.78
C VAL A 26 -6.09 6.58 -16.66
N GLU A 27 -6.05 7.31 -17.78
CA GLU A 27 -5.68 8.72 -17.78
C GLU A 27 -6.84 9.56 -17.23
N ASP A 28 -6.52 10.49 -16.33
CA ASP A 28 -7.48 11.47 -15.85
C ASP A 28 -7.75 12.49 -16.95
N GLU A 29 -8.97 12.52 -17.46
CA GLU A 29 -9.38 13.46 -18.51
C GLU A 29 -9.18 14.93 -18.11
N MET A 30 -9.07 15.23 -16.81
CA MET A 30 -8.72 16.56 -16.31
C MET A 30 -7.21 16.87 -16.35
N GLY A 31 -6.40 16.03 -16.98
CA GLY A 31 -4.97 16.25 -17.24
C GLY A 31 -4.07 16.13 -15.99
N ARG A 32 -4.52 15.45 -14.94
CA ARG A 32 -3.78 15.35 -13.66
C ARG A 32 -2.84 14.14 -13.58
N GLY A 33 -2.77 13.33 -14.66
CA GLY A 33 -1.98 12.10 -14.78
C GLY A 33 -2.86 10.85 -14.79
N SER A 34 -2.24 9.67 -14.76
CA SER A 34 -2.93 8.38 -14.76
C SER A 34 -2.99 7.69 -13.41
N ASP A 35 -4.08 6.95 -13.21
CA ASP A 35 -4.22 5.95 -12.17
C ASP A 35 -3.99 4.55 -12.78
N GLU A 36 -3.28 3.67 -12.06
CA GLU A 36 -3.17 2.24 -12.40
C GLU A 36 -4.10 1.46 -11.48
N VAL A 37 -4.80 0.45 -12.01
CA VAL A 37 -5.70 -0.42 -11.25
C VAL A 37 -5.47 -1.87 -11.64
N ALA A 38 -5.33 -2.75 -10.65
CA ALA A 38 -5.39 -4.20 -10.81
C ALA A 38 -6.46 -4.77 -9.87
N SER A 39 -7.49 -5.42 -10.41
CA SER A 39 -8.61 -6.00 -9.65
C SER A 39 -8.68 -7.51 -9.76
N VAL A 40 -9.14 -8.18 -8.72
CA VAL A 40 -9.44 -9.62 -8.71
C VAL A 40 -10.71 -9.90 -7.90
N ILE A 41 -11.54 -10.83 -8.39
CA ILE A 41 -12.77 -11.27 -7.73
C ILE A 41 -12.48 -12.45 -6.80
N SER A 42 -13.19 -12.52 -5.67
CA SER A 42 -13.04 -13.61 -4.70
C SER A 42 -13.41 -14.97 -5.31
N SER A 43 -12.58 -15.98 -5.04
CA SER A 43 -12.81 -17.36 -5.49
C SER A 43 -13.95 -18.04 -4.74
N ASN A 44 -14.23 -17.60 -3.50
CA ASN A 44 -15.41 -18.01 -2.75
C ASN A 44 -16.51 -16.96 -2.86
N SER A 45 -17.73 -17.37 -2.54
CA SER A 45 -18.87 -16.47 -2.35
C SER A 45 -19.26 -16.40 -0.88
N ILE A 46 -19.94 -15.31 -0.54
CA ILE A 46 -20.61 -15.13 0.76
C ILE A 46 -22.11 -15.00 0.51
N SER A 47 -22.91 -15.46 1.46
CA SER A 47 -24.37 -15.34 1.40
C SER A 47 -24.85 -14.39 2.48
N LEU A 48 -25.42 -13.26 2.08
CA LEU A 48 -25.94 -12.28 3.01
C LEU A 48 -27.38 -12.55 3.37
N LYS A 49 -27.76 -12.13 4.57
CA LYS A 49 -29.15 -12.14 5.02
C LYS A 49 -29.84 -10.85 4.56
N ALA A 50 -31.17 -10.79 4.71
CA ALA A 50 -31.90 -9.53 4.60
C ALA A 50 -31.24 -8.45 5.48
N PRO A 51 -31.15 -7.18 5.04
CA PRO A 51 -31.81 -6.60 3.87
C PRO A 51 -31.07 -6.75 2.53
N TYR A 52 -29.84 -7.29 2.52
CA TYR A 52 -29.02 -7.37 1.30
C TYR A 52 -29.33 -8.62 0.45
N ASP A 53 -29.60 -9.74 1.14
CA ASP A 53 -30.05 -11.05 0.68
C ASP A 53 -29.40 -11.61 -0.61
N GLY A 54 -28.78 -12.78 -0.48
CA GLY A 54 -28.29 -13.55 -1.62
C GLY A 54 -26.78 -13.75 -1.65
N VAL A 55 -26.37 -14.54 -2.63
CA VAL A 55 -24.98 -14.94 -2.88
C VAL A 55 -24.28 -13.84 -3.67
N GLN A 56 -23.07 -13.49 -3.24
CA GLN A 56 -22.24 -12.49 -3.89
C GLN A 56 -20.74 -12.78 -3.70
N HIS A 57 -19.92 -12.09 -4.48
CA HIS A 57 -18.47 -12.11 -4.37
C HIS A 57 -17.93 -10.77 -3.84
N GLY A 58 -16.67 -10.78 -3.43
CA GLY A 58 -15.90 -9.58 -3.15
C GLY A 58 -14.96 -9.25 -4.29
N GLU A 59 -14.59 -7.98 -4.40
CA GLU A 59 -13.55 -7.49 -5.31
C GLU A 59 -12.41 -6.90 -4.48
N PHE A 60 -11.18 -7.29 -4.80
CA PHE A 60 -9.97 -6.70 -4.23
C PHE A 60 -9.17 -6.02 -5.32
N SER A 61 -8.88 -4.74 -5.14
CA SER A 61 -8.11 -3.94 -6.08
C SER A 61 -6.87 -3.33 -5.46
N LEU A 62 -5.79 -3.31 -6.23
CA LEU A 62 -4.60 -2.52 -5.98
C LEU A 62 -4.59 -1.33 -6.94
N ARG A 63 -4.34 -0.14 -6.39
CA ARG A 63 -4.35 1.11 -7.14
C ARG A 63 -3.07 1.88 -6.95
N ARG A 64 -2.56 2.47 -8.02
CA ARG A 64 -1.56 3.55 -7.96
C ARG A 64 -2.23 4.82 -8.40
N LEU A 65 -2.40 5.75 -7.47
CA LEU A 65 -2.96 7.06 -7.75
C LEU A 65 -1.95 7.94 -8.48
N LYS A 66 -2.42 8.90 -9.26
CA LYS A 66 -1.63 9.92 -9.97
C LYS A 66 -0.67 10.74 -9.10
N ASN A 67 -0.91 10.81 -7.79
CA ASN A 67 -0.01 11.44 -6.82
C ASN A 67 1.17 10.53 -6.41
N GLY A 68 1.22 9.29 -6.91
CA GLY A 68 2.25 8.30 -6.60
C GLY A 68 1.91 7.42 -5.37
N GLN A 69 0.71 7.53 -4.81
CA GLN A 69 0.29 6.74 -3.66
C GLN A 69 -0.22 5.37 -4.10
N ASN A 70 0.22 4.32 -3.40
CA ASN A 70 -0.36 2.99 -3.52
C ASN A 70 -1.55 2.88 -2.56
N GLU A 71 -2.64 2.31 -3.02
CA GLU A 71 -3.90 2.16 -2.30
C GLU A 71 -4.45 0.75 -2.52
N PHE A 72 -5.13 0.20 -1.52
CA PHE A 72 -5.99 -0.97 -1.69
C PHE A 72 -7.46 -0.54 -1.69
N VAL A 73 -8.28 -1.28 -2.40
CA VAL A 73 -9.74 -1.23 -2.28
C VAL A 73 -10.24 -2.65 -2.07
N LEU A 74 -11.12 -2.84 -1.09
CA LEU A 74 -11.87 -4.07 -0.89
C LEU A 74 -13.35 -3.73 -0.93
N ALA A 75 -14.09 -4.36 -1.83
CA ALA A 75 -15.51 -4.12 -2.02
C ALA A 75 -16.32 -5.43 -2.00
N ILE A 76 -17.59 -5.32 -1.67
CA ILE A 76 -18.60 -6.37 -1.84
C ILE A 76 -19.73 -5.84 -2.73
N GLU A 77 -20.44 -6.71 -3.45
CA GLU A 77 -21.49 -6.28 -4.38
C GLU A 77 -22.67 -5.59 -3.69
N LYS A 78 -23.02 -6.05 -2.48
CA LYS A 78 -24.12 -5.53 -1.67
C LYS A 78 -23.79 -5.68 -0.21
N GLY A 79 -23.98 -4.62 0.58
CA GLY A 79 -23.84 -4.73 2.02
C GLY A 79 -23.45 -3.43 2.69
N GLN A 80 -23.21 -3.53 3.98
CA GLN A 80 -22.57 -2.48 4.76
C GLN A 80 -21.43 -3.11 5.54
N ILE A 81 -20.21 -2.78 5.15
CA ILE A 81 -19.01 -3.13 5.88
C ILE A 81 -18.94 -2.22 7.10
N ILE A 82 -18.84 -2.84 8.27
CA ILE A 82 -18.78 -2.15 9.55
C ILE A 82 -17.34 -1.70 9.81
N CYS A 83 -17.20 -0.45 10.23
CA CYS A 83 -15.93 0.16 10.60
C CYS A 83 -16.05 0.78 11.99
N ASP A 84 -14.95 0.81 12.74
CA ASP A 84 -14.90 1.38 14.08
C ASP A 84 -14.56 2.86 14.02
N GLN A 85 -15.52 3.71 14.40
CA GLN A 85 -15.51 5.18 14.59
C GLN A 85 -14.88 6.07 13.51
N ASP A 86 -13.76 5.70 12.88
CA ASP A 86 -13.11 6.36 11.74
C ASP A 86 -12.16 5.43 10.93
N ALA A 87 -12.06 4.15 11.28
CA ALA A 87 -11.11 3.20 10.69
C ALA A 87 -11.79 1.87 10.36
N CYS A 88 -11.55 1.39 9.14
CA CYS A 88 -11.99 0.09 8.66
C CYS A 88 -10.81 -0.88 8.71
N GLY A 89 -10.85 -1.82 9.65
CA GLY A 89 -9.87 -2.89 9.75
C GLY A 89 -10.19 -4.02 8.77
N VAL A 90 -9.20 -4.43 7.98
CA VAL A 90 -9.28 -5.63 7.14
C VAL A 90 -8.15 -6.55 7.56
N LEU A 91 -8.48 -7.69 8.16
CA LEU A 91 -7.47 -8.68 8.55
C LEU A 91 -7.06 -9.48 7.31
N VAL A 92 -5.80 -9.36 6.90
CA VAL A 92 -5.27 -9.99 5.70
C VAL A 92 -4.32 -11.11 6.08
N ARG A 93 -4.56 -12.31 5.54
CA ARG A 93 -3.66 -13.46 5.65
C ARG A 93 -3.13 -13.86 4.27
N PRO A 94 -1.86 -13.56 3.96
CA PRO A 94 -1.16 -14.11 2.81
C PRO A 94 -0.91 -15.60 2.97
N ASP A 95 -1.29 -16.39 1.97
CA ASP A 95 -1.07 -17.83 1.91
C ASP A 95 -1.37 -18.52 3.25
N ASN A 96 -0.33 -19.03 3.94
CA ASN A 96 -0.42 -19.58 5.28
C ASN A 96 0.42 -18.79 6.31
N GLU A 97 0.88 -17.60 5.96
CA GLU A 97 1.67 -16.71 6.81
C GLU A 97 0.84 -16.10 7.95
N LYS A 98 1.51 -15.33 8.82
CA LYS A 98 0.88 -14.59 9.92
C LYS A 98 -0.02 -13.49 9.33
N PRO A 99 -1.26 -13.32 9.83
CA PRO A 99 -2.11 -12.23 9.37
C PRO A 99 -1.58 -10.87 9.82
N PHE A 100 -1.89 -9.83 9.05
CA PHE A 100 -1.64 -8.43 9.35
C PHE A 100 -2.89 -7.59 9.07
N LEU A 101 -2.96 -6.39 9.65
CA LEU A 101 -4.12 -5.51 9.52
C LEU A 101 -3.86 -4.46 8.45
N LEU A 102 -4.73 -4.41 7.44
CA LEU A 102 -4.86 -3.22 6.60
C LEU A 102 -5.88 -2.28 7.24
N VAL A 103 -5.59 -0.98 7.20
CA VAL A 103 -6.47 0.06 7.73
C VAL A 103 -6.90 0.97 6.59
N GLY A 104 -8.21 1.06 6.38
CA GLY A 104 -8.81 1.95 5.39
C GLY A 104 -9.96 2.76 5.98
N LYS A 105 -10.74 3.35 5.09
CA LYS A 105 -11.97 4.10 5.39
C LYS A 105 -13.01 3.80 4.31
N HIS A 106 -14.27 4.10 4.59
CA HIS A 106 -15.28 4.17 3.53
C HIS A 106 -14.86 5.21 2.47
N PRO A 107 -15.06 4.93 1.18
CA PRO A 107 -14.81 5.88 0.11
C PRO A 107 -15.56 7.20 0.30
N LYS A 108 -15.02 8.27 -0.29
CA LYS A 108 -15.54 9.64 -0.14
C LYS A 108 -16.90 9.88 -0.79
N ASP A 109 -17.35 8.98 -1.65
CA ASP A 109 -18.67 9.03 -2.28
C ASP A 109 -19.79 8.52 -1.35
N GLY A 110 -19.44 8.04 -0.15
CA GLY A 110 -20.39 7.56 0.85
C GLY A 110 -20.73 6.07 0.73
N SER A 111 -20.07 5.34 -0.17
CA SER A 111 -20.25 3.90 -0.32
C SER A 111 -19.88 3.16 0.97
N SER A 112 -20.78 2.31 1.46
CA SER A 112 -20.57 1.54 2.70
C SER A 112 -20.17 0.08 2.45
N ASP A 113 -20.22 -0.35 1.20
CA ASP A 113 -19.88 -1.67 0.68
C ASP A 113 -18.42 -1.78 0.22
N ALA A 114 -17.63 -0.72 0.40
CA ALA A 114 -16.22 -0.68 0.05
C ALA A 114 -15.37 -0.05 1.15
N ILE A 115 -14.10 -0.47 1.22
CA ILE A 115 -13.04 0.11 2.05
C ILE A 115 -11.89 0.48 1.13
N ALA A 116 -11.40 1.71 1.22
CA ALA A 116 -10.17 2.15 0.56
C ALA A 116 -9.13 2.60 1.59
N GLY A 117 -7.87 2.23 1.39
CA GLY A 117 -6.81 2.57 2.34
C GLY A 117 -5.44 2.59 1.71
N VAL A 118 -4.56 3.41 2.29
CA VAL A 118 -3.19 3.58 1.80
C VAL A 118 -2.39 2.32 2.10
N LEU A 119 -1.62 1.84 1.11
CA LEU A 119 -0.75 0.68 1.29
C LEU A 119 0.67 1.11 1.65
N GLY A 120 1.12 0.65 2.82
CA GLY A 120 2.53 0.69 3.21
C GLY A 120 3.40 -0.21 2.33
N THR A 121 4.70 0.10 2.28
CA THR A 121 5.67 -0.63 1.45
C THR A 121 5.76 -2.11 1.82
N GLU A 122 5.78 -2.42 3.12
CA GLU A 122 5.89 -3.81 3.59
C GLU A 122 4.65 -4.63 3.22
N ASP A 123 3.46 -4.07 3.45
CA ASP A 123 2.19 -4.74 3.19
C ASP A 123 1.97 -4.97 1.69
N LEU A 124 2.29 -3.97 0.85
CA LEU A 124 2.25 -4.14 -0.61
C LEU A 124 3.18 -5.28 -1.07
N ARG A 125 4.38 -5.41 -0.48
CA ARG A 125 5.32 -6.49 -0.83
C ARG A 125 4.78 -7.86 -0.42
N LYS A 126 4.16 -7.97 0.77
CA LYS A 126 3.49 -9.19 1.22
C LYS A 126 2.37 -9.59 0.26
N ILE A 127 1.51 -8.63 -0.09
CA ILE A 127 0.37 -8.83 -1.01
C ILE A 127 0.84 -9.26 -2.40
N LYS A 128 1.82 -8.58 -2.99
CA LYS A 128 2.32 -8.88 -4.34
C LYS A 128 3.00 -10.25 -4.45
N LYS A 129 3.56 -10.77 -3.35
CA LYS A 129 4.23 -12.07 -3.33
C LYS A 129 3.25 -13.23 -3.14
N ALA A 130 2.12 -12.97 -2.47
CA ALA A 130 1.15 -13.99 -2.09
C ALA A 130 0.52 -14.67 -3.31
N GLN A 131 0.33 -15.99 -3.23
CA GLN A 131 -0.43 -16.74 -4.23
C GLN A 131 -1.93 -16.71 -3.92
N LYS A 132 -2.27 -16.60 -2.64
CA LYS A 132 -3.64 -16.48 -2.14
C LYS A 132 -3.71 -15.47 -1.00
N LEU A 133 -4.80 -14.71 -0.94
CA LEU A 133 -5.14 -13.86 0.20
C LEU A 133 -6.46 -14.35 0.82
N ARG A 134 -6.53 -14.38 2.15
CA ARG A 134 -7.80 -14.42 2.88
C ARG A 134 -7.98 -13.10 3.60
N MET A 135 -9.10 -12.45 3.38
CA MET A 135 -9.42 -11.15 3.95
C MET A 135 -10.69 -11.25 4.76
N GLU A 136 -10.62 -10.87 6.02
CA GLU A 136 -11.77 -10.83 6.91
C GLU A 136 -12.28 -9.40 7.06
N ILE A 137 -13.59 -9.26 6.92
CA ILE A 137 -14.34 -8.02 7.15
C ILE A 137 -15.58 -8.31 7.97
N THR A 138 -16.09 -7.31 8.67
CA THR A 138 -17.36 -7.41 9.38
C THR A 138 -18.48 -6.80 8.55
N ILE A 139 -19.54 -7.56 8.29
CA ILE A 139 -20.70 -7.10 7.51
C ILE A 139 -21.90 -6.97 8.46
N TYR A 140 -22.63 -5.86 8.33
CA TYR A 140 -23.85 -5.59 9.10
C TYR A 140 -24.82 -6.78 9.04
N GLN A 141 -25.27 -7.26 10.19
CA GLN A 141 -26.16 -8.44 10.37
C GLN A 141 -25.62 -9.79 9.88
N ASN A 142 -24.38 -9.83 9.38
CA ASN A 142 -23.72 -11.04 8.90
C ASN A 142 -22.46 -11.40 9.71
N GLY A 143 -21.93 -10.47 10.50
CA GLY A 143 -20.74 -10.70 11.33
C GLY A 143 -19.47 -10.78 10.50
N GLU A 144 -18.46 -11.47 11.03
CA GLU A 144 -17.20 -11.72 10.33
C GLU A 144 -17.42 -12.58 9.09
N SER A 145 -16.88 -12.14 7.95
CA SER A 145 -16.96 -12.81 6.67
C SER A 145 -15.58 -12.84 6.03
N ILE A 146 -15.21 -14.00 5.50
CA ILE A 146 -13.90 -14.22 4.88
C ILE A 146 -14.07 -14.28 3.37
N LEU A 147 -13.35 -13.41 2.68
CA LEU A 147 -13.19 -13.40 1.23
C LEU A 147 -11.83 -14.01 0.88
N GLU A 148 -11.81 -14.93 -0.06
CA GLU A 148 -10.62 -15.62 -0.54
C GLU A 148 -10.30 -15.17 -1.97
N PHE A 149 -9.07 -14.76 -2.22
CA PHE A 149 -8.61 -14.30 -3.52
C PHE A 149 -7.42 -15.13 -3.97
N GLU A 150 -7.47 -15.68 -5.18
CA GLU A 150 -6.30 -16.23 -5.84
C GLU A 150 -5.52 -15.04 -6.44
N THR A 151 -4.31 -14.78 -5.95
CA THR A 151 -3.53 -13.56 -6.24
C THR A 151 -2.23 -13.80 -6.96
N LYS A 152 -1.96 -15.04 -7.37
CA LYS A 152 -0.84 -15.36 -8.26
C LYS A 152 -0.87 -14.49 -9.52
N ASP A 153 0.29 -14.30 -10.13
CA ASP A 153 0.44 -13.54 -11.39
C ASP A 153 -0.09 -12.09 -11.31
N ASN A 154 -0.08 -11.49 -10.12
CA ASN A 154 -0.54 -10.12 -9.87
C ASN A 154 0.15 -9.11 -10.82
N PRO A 155 -0.59 -8.45 -11.73
CA PRO A 155 -0.03 -7.56 -12.73
C PRO A 155 0.28 -6.15 -12.20
N PHE A 156 -0.12 -5.83 -10.97
CA PHE A 156 0.04 -4.50 -10.39
C PHE A 156 1.51 -4.09 -10.33
N VAL A 157 1.88 -3.02 -11.05
CA VAL A 157 3.22 -2.45 -11.02
C VAL A 157 3.37 -1.60 -9.76
N GLY A 158 2.49 -0.62 -9.58
CA GLY A 158 2.48 0.27 -8.43
C GLY A 158 3.54 1.37 -8.48
N ALA A 159 3.48 2.30 -7.54
CA ALA A 159 4.54 3.24 -7.30
C ALA A 159 5.69 2.55 -6.56
N LYS A 160 6.92 2.85 -6.97
CA LYS A 160 8.12 2.34 -6.32
C LYS A 160 8.27 3.00 -4.95
N SER A 161 8.25 2.20 -3.90
CA SER A 161 8.44 2.63 -2.51
C SER A 161 9.52 1.81 -1.81
N TYR A 162 10.09 2.39 -0.76
CA TYR A 162 11.25 1.85 -0.04
C TYR A 162 10.96 1.85 1.46
N LEU A 163 11.53 0.89 2.18
CA LEU A 163 11.56 0.90 3.63
C LEU A 163 12.62 1.89 4.12
N ILE A 164 12.42 2.46 5.30
CA ILE A 164 13.38 3.41 5.89
C ILE A 164 14.78 2.79 6.06
N THR A 165 14.86 1.49 6.34
CA THR A 165 16.11 0.73 6.44
C THR A 165 16.86 0.68 5.11
N GLU A 166 16.15 0.47 4.01
CA GLU A 166 16.73 0.48 2.66
C GLU A 166 17.26 1.86 2.29
N ILE A 167 16.52 2.92 2.65
CA ILE A 167 16.98 4.30 2.46
C ILE A 167 18.24 4.58 3.29
N ASN A 168 18.27 4.15 4.56
CA ASN A 168 19.44 4.31 5.42
C ASN A 168 20.69 3.62 4.84
N ASP A 169 20.53 2.43 4.30
CA ASP A 169 21.63 1.70 3.67
C ASP A 169 22.07 2.34 2.35
N MET A 170 21.13 2.86 1.54
CA MET A 170 21.44 3.64 0.34
C MET A 170 22.26 4.90 0.68
N VAL A 171 21.89 5.61 1.75
CA VAL A 171 22.59 6.82 2.22
C VAL A 171 24.01 6.48 2.69
N LYS A 172 24.17 5.41 3.47
CA LYS A 172 25.50 4.94 3.93
C LYS A 172 26.41 4.59 2.76
N ASN A 173 25.86 3.93 1.74
CA ASN A 173 26.62 3.41 0.60
C ASN A 173 26.73 4.40 -0.58
N GLY A 174 26.10 5.58 -0.49
CA GLY A 174 26.14 6.61 -1.54
C GLY A 174 25.30 6.30 -2.79
N ASN A 175 24.43 5.29 -2.74
CA ASN A 175 23.62 4.81 -3.87
C ASN A 175 22.16 5.25 -3.71
N LEU A 176 21.92 6.55 -3.85
CA LEU A 176 20.59 7.13 -3.63
C LEU A 176 19.59 6.75 -4.73
N PRO A 177 18.29 6.63 -4.40
CA PRO A 177 17.27 6.43 -5.41
C PRO A 177 17.16 7.67 -6.31
N LYS A 178 16.87 7.44 -7.60
CA LYS A 178 16.64 8.53 -8.55
C LYS A 178 15.35 9.25 -8.18
N VAL A 179 15.45 10.50 -7.77
CA VAL A 179 14.29 11.36 -7.49
C VAL A 179 13.56 11.64 -8.80
N THR A 180 12.32 11.16 -8.90
CA THR A 180 11.50 11.28 -10.12
C THR A 180 10.48 12.41 -10.05
N ARG A 181 10.11 12.85 -8.85
CA ARG A 181 9.19 13.99 -8.65
C ARG A 181 9.43 14.62 -7.27
N VAL A 182 9.63 15.94 -7.24
CA VAL A 182 9.60 16.74 -6.01
C VAL A 182 8.29 17.52 -6.02
N THR A 183 7.40 17.24 -5.07
CA THR A 183 6.16 18.00 -4.87
C THR A 183 6.43 19.12 -3.86
N GLY A 184 6.83 20.28 -4.37
CA GLY A 184 7.13 21.49 -3.61
C GLY A 184 7.81 22.53 -4.51
N MET A 185 7.55 23.82 -4.28
CA MET A 185 8.14 24.91 -5.08
C MET A 185 9.67 24.80 -5.07
N SER A 186 10.25 24.77 -6.28
CA SER A 186 11.70 24.87 -6.49
C SER A 186 12.18 26.20 -5.92
N MET A 187 12.93 26.14 -4.84
CA MET A 187 13.84 27.21 -4.43
C MET A 187 15.19 26.55 -4.14
N ASP A 188 16.26 27.20 -4.58
CA ASP A 188 17.65 26.72 -4.53
C ASP A 188 17.93 25.92 -3.26
N MET A 189 18.06 24.60 -3.43
CA MET A 189 18.21 23.66 -2.32
C MET A 189 19.57 23.84 -1.65
N PRO A 190 19.67 23.78 -0.31
CA PRO A 190 20.95 23.63 0.37
C PRO A 190 21.58 22.27 0.05
N ASP A 191 22.91 22.25 -0.03
CA ASP A 191 23.74 21.09 -0.36
C ASP A 191 23.43 19.87 0.56
N PHE A 192 23.17 18.73 -0.08
CA PHE A 192 22.84 17.42 0.49
C PHE A 192 23.87 16.92 1.53
N ASN A 193 25.09 17.46 1.49
CA ASN A 193 26.12 17.23 2.51
C ASN A 193 25.67 17.57 3.94
N ILE A 194 24.68 18.46 4.11
CA ILE A 194 24.12 18.83 5.41
C ILE A 194 23.23 17.71 5.97
N CYS A 195 22.42 17.05 5.13
CA CYS A 195 21.59 15.91 5.52
C CYS A 195 22.44 14.69 5.93
N LYS A 196 23.59 14.51 5.27
CA LYS A 196 24.52 13.39 5.50
C LYS A 196 25.13 13.37 6.91
N LYS A 197 25.28 14.52 7.56
CA LYS A 197 25.82 14.61 8.93
C LYS A 197 24.79 14.24 10.00
N VAL A 198 23.50 14.36 9.69
CA VAL A 198 22.39 14.13 10.64
C VAL A 198 21.96 12.65 10.66
N ALA A 199 22.07 11.95 9.53
CA ALA A 199 21.75 10.52 9.40
C ALA A 199 22.70 9.57 10.16
N ASN A 200 23.83 10.07 10.68
CA ASN A 200 24.84 9.27 11.40
C ASN A 200 24.65 9.23 12.93
N LEU A 201 23.53 9.73 13.46
CA LEU A 201 23.25 9.65 14.90
C LEU A 201 22.35 8.43 15.19
N PRO A 202 22.61 7.66 16.26
CA PRO A 202 21.83 6.47 16.57
C PRO A 202 20.41 6.85 17.00
N ALA A 203 19.42 6.43 16.23
CA ALA A 203 18.01 6.49 16.60
C ALA A 203 17.75 5.44 17.69
N LYS A 204 17.47 5.88 18.90
CA LYS A 204 16.78 5.08 19.92
C LYS A 204 15.44 5.75 20.18
N ASP A 205 14.38 4.97 19.99
CA ASP A 205 12.98 5.18 20.36
C ASP A 205 12.44 6.61 20.26
N ASP A 206 11.57 6.79 19.26
CA ASP A 206 10.42 7.69 19.22
C ASP A 206 10.51 9.00 20.00
N GLN A 207 11.19 9.97 19.37
CA GLN A 207 10.82 11.40 19.21
C GLN A 207 12.09 12.25 19.07
N ILE A 208 12.11 13.20 18.12
CA ILE A 208 13.10 14.30 18.12
C ILE A 208 12.37 15.64 18.04
N LYS A 209 12.66 16.49 19.03
CA LYS A 209 12.29 17.91 19.11
C LYS A 209 13.61 18.71 19.10
N VAL A 210 13.73 19.74 18.25
CA VAL A 210 14.92 20.63 18.23
C VAL A 210 14.51 22.02 18.73
N VAL A 211 15.21 22.52 19.75
CA VAL A 211 15.15 23.91 20.24
C VAL A 211 16.59 24.44 20.37
N GLU A 212 16.78 25.69 19.93
CA GLU A 212 18.00 26.34 19.41
C GLU A 212 19.10 26.71 20.44
N LEU A 213 20.35 26.96 19.98
CA LEU A 213 21.11 28.22 20.22
C LEU A 213 22.48 28.29 19.49
N ASN A 214 22.53 29.20 18.49
CA ASN A 214 23.61 30.08 18.01
C ASN A 214 24.85 29.57 17.23
N LYS A 215 24.86 29.84 15.90
CA LYS A 215 25.37 31.10 15.30
C LYS A 215 24.88 31.28 13.85
N LYS A 216 24.14 32.37 13.64
CA LYS A 216 23.66 33.01 12.37
C LYS A 216 22.85 32.15 11.38
N ASP A 217 21.53 32.22 11.61
CA ASP A 217 20.44 32.24 10.60
C ASP A 217 20.13 30.99 9.79
N GLU A 218 20.42 29.80 10.33
CA GLU A 218 19.97 28.53 9.74
C GLU A 218 19.44 27.61 10.84
N PHE A 219 18.17 27.21 10.73
CA PHE A 219 17.58 26.18 11.58
C PHE A 219 16.80 25.15 10.77
N VAL A 220 16.88 23.90 11.21
CA VAL A 220 16.19 22.75 10.62
C VAL A 220 15.22 22.24 11.67
N VAL A 221 13.93 22.28 11.36
CA VAL A 221 12.89 21.63 12.16
C VAL A 221 12.44 20.40 11.39
N ALA A 222 12.68 19.23 11.96
CA ALA A 222 12.08 17.97 11.52
C ALA A 222 10.90 17.67 12.45
N THR A 223 9.71 17.56 11.89
CA THR A 223 8.51 17.13 12.63
C THR A 223 8.04 15.81 12.05
N TYR A 224 7.99 14.80 12.91
CA TYR A 224 7.52 13.46 12.58
C TYR A 224 6.06 13.33 13.03
N PHE A 225 5.19 12.89 12.13
CA PHE A 225 3.82 12.50 12.47
C PHE A 225 3.69 10.99 12.30
N GLU A 226 2.96 10.33 13.21
CA GLU A 226 2.67 8.88 13.16
C GLU A 226 1.98 8.41 11.87
N SER A 227 1.48 9.35 11.04
CA SER A 227 0.84 9.07 9.76
C SER A 227 1.71 9.54 8.60
N SER A 228 2.66 8.69 8.23
CA SER A 228 3.36 8.61 6.95
C SER A 228 3.88 9.88 6.25
N LEU A 229 4.00 11.00 6.96
CA LEU A 229 4.40 12.29 6.41
C LEU A 229 5.44 12.92 7.33
N ILE A 230 6.70 12.88 6.90
CA ILE A 230 7.78 13.68 7.46
C ILE A 230 7.72 15.08 6.83
N LYS A 231 7.62 16.11 7.67
CA LYS A 231 7.80 17.49 7.23
C LYS A 231 9.12 18.02 7.75
N GLN A 232 9.99 18.42 6.85
CA GLN A 232 11.23 19.12 7.17
C GLN A 232 11.11 20.56 6.67
N GLN A 233 11.20 21.52 7.58
CA GLN A 233 11.19 22.93 7.24
C GLN A 233 12.59 23.53 7.47
N CYS A 234 13.12 24.16 6.44
CA CYS A 234 14.36 24.92 6.47
C CYS A 234 14.03 26.40 6.30
N LYS A 235 14.59 27.27 7.14
CA LYS A 235 14.41 28.72 7.03
C LYS A 235 15.77 29.41 6.98
N LYS A 236 15.92 30.37 6.07
CA LYS A 236 17.07 31.27 5.98
C LYS A 236 16.58 32.70 5.81
N GLY A 237 16.82 33.55 6.82
CA GLY A 237 16.26 34.92 6.84
C GLY A 237 14.73 34.94 6.82
N SER A 238 14.11 35.62 5.86
CA SER A 238 12.65 35.66 5.64
C SER A 238 12.12 34.50 4.79
N VAL A 239 13.00 33.70 4.19
CA VAL A 239 12.66 32.64 3.23
C VAL A 239 12.44 31.31 3.95
N LYS A 240 11.35 30.63 3.63
CA LYS A 240 11.00 29.30 4.14
C LYS A 240 10.97 28.29 2.99
N SER A 241 11.61 27.15 3.17
CA SER A 241 11.55 26.00 2.28
C SER A 241 11.01 24.80 3.05
N GLU A 242 9.97 24.15 2.53
CA GLU A 242 9.34 22.98 3.13
C GLU A 242 9.58 21.76 2.24
N PHE A 243 10.15 20.72 2.83
CA PHE A 243 10.29 19.41 2.23
C PHE A 243 9.28 18.49 2.91
N SER A 244 8.32 18.00 2.13
CA SER A 244 7.43 16.94 2.57
C SER A 244 8.00 15.63 2.03
N PHE A 245 8.49 14.78 2.93
CA PHE A 245 8.83 13.40 2.61
C PHE A 245 7.66 12.55 3.08
N TYR A 246 7.07 11.78 2.18
CA TYR A 246 6.15 10.74 2.60
C TYR A 246 7.00 9.58 3.08
N ASN A 247 6.94 9.31 4.37
CA ASN A 247 7.60 8.17 4.96
C ASN A 247 6.53 7.11 5.10
N TYR A 248 6.62 5.99 4.41
CA TYR A 248 5.91 4.84 4.93
C TYR A 248 6.86 4.25 5.97
N ASP A 249 6.54 4.53 7.23
CA ASP A 249 7.23 4.23 8.51
C ASP A 249 7.94 5.42 9.18
#